data_AF-A0A1H8QTA9-F1
#
_entry.id   AF-A0A1H8QTA9-F1
#
_cell.length_a   1.000
_cell.length_b   1.000
_cell.length_c   1.000
_cell.angle_alpha   90.00
_cell.angle_beta   90.00
_cell.angle_gamma   90.00
#
_symmetry.space_group_name_H-M   'P 1'
#
loop_
_entity.id
_entity.type
_entity.pdbx_description
1 polymer ?
#
loop_
_entity_poly.entity_id
_entity_poly.type
_entity_poly.pdbx_seq_one_letter_code
_entity_poly.pdbx_strand_id
1 'polypeptide(L)'
;MWDHVTVKFSCERCGQTLHSDVATSLLDYPDTIAFARTHGVDVRETAIWELPLVTNDETTVTAEPFRVRVTYPLDGDELTFVVDEEFTIVDVSGESDRYDT
;
A
#
# COMPACT_ATOMS: atom_id res chain seq x y z
N MET A 1 -15.31 14.40 -4.79
CA MET A 1 -15.05 13.61 -6.00
C MET A 1 -13.79 12.84 -5.65
N TRP A 2 -13.81 11.52 -5.72
CA TRP A 2 -12.80 10.67 -5.10
C TRP A 2 -11.61 10.55 -6.08
N ASP A 3 -10.60 11.40 -5.90
CA ASP A 3 -9.35 11.40 -6.67
C ASP A 3 -8.38 10.35 -6.08
N HIS A 4 -8.63 9.06 -6.35
CA HIS A 4 -7.72 7.98 -5.97
C HIS A 4 -6.99 7.43 -7.18
N VAL A 5 -5.71 7.11 -6.98
CA VAL A 5 -4.89 6.44 -7.99
C VAL A 5 -5.30 4.97 -8.03
N THR A 6 -5.62 4.46 -9.20
CA THR A 6 -6.09 3.07 -9.35
C THR A 6 -5.11 2.23 -10.15
N VAL A 7 -5.08 0.95 -9.84
CA VAL A 7 -4.36 -0.09 -10.59
C VAL A 7 -5.36 -1.01 -11.28
N LYS A 8 -4.99 -1.47 -12.47
CA LYS A 8 -5.77 -2.41 -13.28
C LYS A 8 -5.03 -3.74 -13.40
N PHE A 9 -5.57 -4.80 -12.82
CA PHE A 9 -5.06 -6.16 -13.01
C PHE A 9 -5.79 -6.84 -14.16
N SER A 10 -5.04 -7.45 -15.08
CA SER A 10 -5.59 -8.20 -16.22
C SER A 10 -5.18 -9.66 -16.14
N CYS A 11 -6.16 -10.58 -16.11
CA CYS A 11 -5.87 -12.00 -16.09
C CYS A 11 -5.58 -12.52 -17.50
N GLU A 12 -4.35 -12.97 -17.74
CA GLU A 12 -3.93 -13.51 -19.04
C GLU A 12 -4.67 -14.80 -19.44
N ARG A 13 -5.21 -15.54 -18.46
CA ARG A 13 -5.92 -16.80 -18.72
C ARG A 13 -7.35 -16.61 -19.24
N CYS A 14 -8.11 -15.68 -18.66
CA CYS A 14 -9.55 -15.52 -18.96
C CYS A 14 -9.92 -14.14 -19.50
N GLY A 15 -8.98 -13.19 -19.54
CA GLY A 15 -9.21 -11.83 -20.03
C GLY A 15 -10.01 -10.92 -19.10
N GLN A 16 -10.35 -11.37 -17.89
CA GLN A 16 -11.04 -10.53 -16.90
C GLN A 16 -10.12 -9.43 -16.36
N THR A 17 -10.73 -8.31 -15.99
CA THR A 17 -10.05 -7.16 -15.40
C THR A 17 -10.58 -6.89 -13.99
N LEU A 18 -9.68 -6.57 -13.07
CA LEU A 18 -9.99 -6.03 -11.75
C LEU A 18 -9.41 -4.62 -11.64
N HIS A 19 -10.18 -3.70 -11.09
CA HIS A 19 -9.70 -2.38 -10.70
C HIS A 19 -9.67 -2.31 -9.18
N SER A 20 -8.60 -1.72 -8.66
CA SER A 20 -8.45 -1.50 -7.23
C SER A 20 -7.75 -0.16 -7.00
N ASP A 21 -7.99 0.41 -5.83
CA ASP A 21 -7.17 1.50 -5.33
C ASP A 21 -5.72 1.00 -5.12
N VAL A 22 -4.75 1.86 -5.41
CA VAL A 22 -3.32 1.50 -5.34
C VAL A 22 -2.91 1.12 -3.91
N ALA A 23 -3.38 1.84 -2.90
CA ALA A 23 -3.07 1.59 -1.50
C ALA A 23 -3.78 0.32 -1.04
N THR A 24 -5.03 0.10 -1.40
CA THR A 24 -5.73 -1.15 -1.09
C THR A 24 -5.01 -2.38 -1.66
N SER A 25 -4.43 -2.24 -2.84
CA SER A 25 -3.73 -3.34 -3.53
C SER A 25 -2.41 -3.74 -2.85
N LEU A 26 -1.88 -2.90 -1.97
CA LEU A 26 -0.64 -3.14 -1.23
C LEU A 26 -0.87 -3.80 0.15
N LEU A 27 -2.12 -3.99 0.58
CA LEU A 27 -2.45 -4.57 1.90
C LEU A 27 -1.99 -6.02 2.10
N ASP A 28 -1.96 -6.80 1.02
CA ASP A 28 -1.57 -8.21 1.06
C ASP A 28 -0.04 -8.44 0.95
N TYR A 29 0.75 -7.36 0.86
CA TYR A 29 2.21 -7.47 0.77
C TYR A 29 2.84 -7.80 2.12
N PRO A 30 3.94 -8.61 2.14
CA PRO A 30 4.57 -9.04 3.38
C PRO A 30 4.97 -7.90 4.32
N ASP A 31 5.49 -6.80 3.77
CA ASP A 31 5.91 -5.63 4.54
C ASP A 31 4.72 -4.95 5.22
N THR A 32 3.59 -4.79 4.52
CA THR A 32 2.34 -4.24 5.09
C THR A 32 1.79 -5.13 6.19
N ILE A 33 1.80 -6.45 5.98
CA ILE A 33 1.36 -7.42 7.00
C ILE A 33 2.26 -7.37 8.23
N ALA A 34 3.57 -7.31 8.05
CA ALA A 34 4.53 -7.25 9.15
C ALA A 34 4.42 -5.93 9.94
N PHE A 35 4.29 -4.81 9.24
CA PHE A 35 4.04 -3.50 9.81
C PHE A 35 2.75 -3.50 10.62
N ALA A 36 1.61 -3.80 9.99
CA ALA A 36 0.31 -3.83 10.67
C ALA A 36 0.31 -4.74 11.91
N ARG A 37 0.94 -5.92 11.82
CA ARG A 37 1.05 -6.86 12.96
C ARG A 37 1.89 -6.31 14.10
N THR A 38 2.96 -5.56 13.80
CA THR A 38 3.79 -4.89 14.82
C THR A 38 2.97 -3.86 15.61
N HIS A 39 1.97 -3.26 14.97
CA HIS A 39 1.00 -2.34 15.56
C HIS A 39 -0.30 -3.02 16.04
N GLY A 40 -0.32 -4.35 16.16
CA GLY A 40 -1.46 -5.10 16.72
C GLY A 40 -2.67 -5.23 15.80
N VAL A 41 -2.53 -4.94 14.51
CA VAL A 41 -3.58 -5.09 13.49
C VAL A 41 -3.32 -6.36 12.66
N ASP A 42 -4.33 -7.22 12.49
CA ASP A 42 -4.27 -8.31 11.51
C ASP A 42 -5.10 -7.97 10.28
N VAL A 43 -4.42 -7.60 9.20
CA VAL A 43 -5.04 -7.20 7.93
C VAL A 43 -5.93 -8.26 7.29
N ARG A 44 -5.79 -9.54 7.67
CA ARG A 44 -6.59 -10.64 7.11
C ARG A 44 -7.89 -10.89 7.87
N GLU A 45 -7.94 -10.54 9.14
CA GLU A 45 -9.09 -10.77 10.01
C GLU A 45 -9.92 -9.50 10.20
N THR A 46 -9.29 -8.33 10.11
CA THR A 46 -9.98 -7.04 10.19
C THR A 46 -10.67 -6.72 8.86
N ALA A 47 -11.94 -6.32 8.92
CA ALA A 47 -12.66 -5.92 7.72
C ALA A 47 -12.02 -4.70 7.08
N ILE A 48 -11.99 -4.65 5.75
CA ILE A 48 -11.25 -3.61 5.01
C ILE A 48 -11.70 -2.18 5.34
N TRP A 49 -12.98 -1.97 5.67
CA TRP A 49 -13.52 -0.66 6.07
C TRP A 49 -13.18 -0.25 7.51
N GLU A 50 -12.60 -1.15 8.31
CA GLU A 50 -12.14 -0.91 9.68
C GLU A 50 -10.60 -0.82 9.75
N LEU A 51 -9.90 -1.01 8.64
CA LEU A 51 -8.44 -0.96 8.60
C LEU A 51 -7.94 0.49 8.65
N PRO A 52 -7.12 0.87 9.65
CA PRO A 52 -6.50 2.18 9.71
C PRO A 52 -5.66 2.52 8.47
N LEU A 53 -5.05 1.49 7.87
CA LEU A 53 -4.23 1.60 6.66
C LEU A 53 -5.05 1.99 5.42
N VAL A 54 -6.36 1.78 5.43
CA VAL A 54 -7.27 2.17 4.33
C VAL A 54 -7.89 3.54 4.58
N THR A 55 -8.09 3.91 5.85
CA THR A 55 -8.70 5.20 6.18
C THR A 55 -7.72 6.35 6.20
N ASN A 56 -6.43 6.06 6.41
CA ASN A 56 -5.39 7.07 6.66
C ASN A 56 -4.24 7.03 5.65
N ASP A 57 -4.35 6.29 4.54
CA ASP A 57 -3.27 6.25 3.56
C ASP A 57 -3.03 7.64 2.94
N GLU A 58 -1.78 7.88 2.59
CA GLU A 58 -1.37 9.07 1.87
C GLU A 58 -0.78 8.66 0.51
N THR A 59 -1.43 9.10 -0.57
CA THR A 59 -1.02 8.74 -1.94
C THR A 59 -0.56 9.98 -2.71
N THR A 60 0.63 9.92 -3.32
CA THR A 60 1.16 10.98 -4.20
C THR A 60 1.70 10.42 -5.51
N VAL A 61 1.66 11.23 -6.58
CA VAL A 61 2.08 10.85 -7.93
C VAL A 61 3.21 11.76 -8.43
N THR A 62 4.27 11.14 -8.92
CA THR A 62 5.32 11.81 -9.72
C THR A 62 5.17 11.36 -11.17
N ALA A 63 5.32 12.26 -12.13
CA ALA A 63 5.09 11.95 -13.55
C ALA A 63 6.35 11.44 -14.28
N GLU A 64 7.55 11.89 -13.93
CA GLU A 64 8.79 11.58 -14.65
C GLU A 64 9.97 11.23 -13.71
N PRO A 65 10.31 9.93 -13.54
CA PRO A 65 9.54 8.79 -14.03
C PRO A 65 8.18 8.66 -13.31
N PHE A 66 7.21 7.99 -13.94
CA PHE A 66 5.91 7.77 -13.31
C PHE A 66 6.09 6.92 -12.05
N ARG A 67 5.73 7.49 -10.90
CA ARG A 67 5.82 6.84 -9.59
C ARG A 67 4.61 7.18 -8.76
N VAL A 68 4.07 6.18 -8.09
CA VAL A 68 3.05 6.37 -7.06
C VAL A 68 3.68 6.02 -5.73
N ARG A 69 3.73 7.00 -4.81
CA ARG A 69 4.15 6.79 -3.44
C ARG A 69 2.91 6.63 -2.58
N VAL A 70 2.85 5.54 -1.81
CA VAL A 70 1.80 5.24 -0.84
C VAL A 70 2.44 5.14 0.54
N THR A 71 1.97 5.95 1.49
CA THR A 71 2.42 5.91 2.88
C THR A 71 1.28 5.46 3.78
N TYR A 72 1.55 4.50 4.67
CA TYR A 72 0.66 4.07 5.74
C TYR A 72 1.14 4.58 7.09
N PRO A 73 0.56 5.69 7.60
CA PRO A 73 0.82 6.12 8.97
C PRO A 73 0.05 5.23 9.95
N LEU A 74 0.73 4.73 10.99
CA LEU A 74 0.12 3.95 12.05
C LEU A 74 0.86 4.14 13.38
N ASP A 75 0.15 4.60 14.41
CA ASP A 75 0.67 4.81 15.77
C ASP A 75 1.98 5.62 15.87
N GLY A 76 2.22 6.52 14.91
CA GLY A 76 3.40 7.40 14.87
C GLY A 76 4.57 6.87 14.05
N ASP A 77 4.50 5.62 13.59
CA ASP A 77 5.41 5.05 12.62
C ASP A 77 4.79 5.11 11.21
N GLU A 78 5.60 4.89 10.18
CA GLU A 78 5.13 4.85 8.80
C GLU A 78 5.79 3.75 7.97
N LEU A 79 5.01 3.19 7.04
CA LEU A 79 5.48 2.32 5.97
C LEU A 79 5.17 2.97 4.62
N THR A 80 6.19 3.20 3.82
CA THR A 80 6.09 3.77 2.47
C THR A 80 6.43 2.73 1.41
N PHE A 81 5.58 2.64 0.39
CA PHE A 81 5.85 1.99 -0.88
C PHE A 81 6.02 3.01 -1.99
N VAL A 82 6.88 2.70 -2.96
CA VAL A 82 6.87 3.35 -4.27
C VAL A 82 6.65 2.30 -5.34
N VAL A 83 5.63 2.50 -6.16
CA VAL A 83 5.33 1.66 -7.33
C VAL A 83 5.47 2.43 -8.63
N ASP A 84 5.80 1.74 -9.71
CA ASP A 84 5.83 2.30 -11.06
C ASP A 84 4.50 2.09 -11.82
N GLU A 85 4.50 2.41 -13.12
CA GLU A 85 3.34 2.34 -14.00
C GLU A 85 2.82 0.91 -14.23
N GLU A 86 3.68 -0.10 -14.03
CA GLU A 86 3.32 -1.52 -14.13
C GLU A 86 2.93 -2.12 -12.77
N PHE A 87 2.77 -1.27 -11.74
CA PHE A 87 2.53 -1.67 -10.36
C PHE A 87 3.66 -2.54 -9.78
N THR A 88 4.89 -2.34 -10.28
CA THR A 88 6.08 -2.95 -9.69
C THR A 88 6.53 -2.12 -8.51
N ILE A 89 6.74 -2.76 -7.35
CA ILE A 89 7.36 -2.10 -6.20
C ILE A 89 8.84 -1.83 -6.53
N VAL A 90 9.21 -0.56 -6.56
CA VAL A 90 10.58 -0.10 -6.84
C VAL A 90 11.31 0.37 -5.58
N ASP A 91 10.58 0.68 -4.51
CA ASP A 91 11.13 1.00 -3.20
C ASP A 91 10.13 0.62 -2.09
N VAL A 92 10.66 0.18 -0.95
CA VAL A 92 9.93 0.01 0.30
C VAL A 92 10.80 0.54 1.42
N SER A 93 10.24 1.41 2.24
CA SER A 93 10.93 2.01 3.37
C SER A 93 9.97 2.15 4.55
N GLY A 94 10.49 1.94 5.75
CA GLY A 94 9.75 2.17 6.98
C GLY A 94 10.61 2.96 7.94
N GLU A 95 10.03 3.99 8.56
CA GLU A 95 10.66 4.68 9.69
C GLU A 95 10.32 3.89 10.94
N SER A 96 10.98 2.75 11.12
CA SER A 96 11.10 2.13 12.43
C SER A 96 12.47 2.49 12.96
N ASP A 97 12.53 3.40 13.92
CA ASP A 97 13.70 3.61 14.75
C ASP A 97 13.97 2.30 15.55
N ARG A 98 14.63 1.29 14.94
CA ARG A 98 15.28 0.15 15.65
C ARG A 98 16.05 -0.85 14.76
N TYR A 99 17.30 -0.49 14.47
CA TYR A 99 18.45 -1.32 14.87
C TYR A 99 19.56 -0.36 15.35
N ASP A 100 19.38 0.14 16.58
CA ASP A 100 20.50 0.54 17.44
C ASP A 100 20.36 -0.26 18.74
N THR A 101 20.89 -1.49 18.73
CA THR A 101 21.28 -2.29 19.91
C THR A 101 22.32 -3.31 19.48
#